data_AF-A0A536EZF3-F1
#
_entry.id   AF-A0A536EZF3-F1
#
_cell.length_a   1.000
_cell.length_b   1.000
_cell.length_c   1.000
_cell.angle_alpha   90.00
_cell.angle_beta   90.00
_cell.angle_gamma   90.00
#
_symmetry.space_group_name_H-M   'P 1'
#
loop_
_entity.id
_entity.type
_entity.pdbx_description
1 polymer ?
#
loop_
_entity_poly.entity_id
_entity_poly.type
_entity_poly.pdbx_seq_one_letter_code
_entity_poly.pdbx_strand_id
1 'polypeptide(L)'
;MEIELGPAVRTPGRTWLPVSWRATGPGGIFPTLEGELEVAALGPHLTQLRLSARYKPPFGLLGESLDRALLHRVAEATVRDFVERVASALRQRRVAA
;
A
#
# COMPACT_ATOMS: atom_id res chain seq x y z
N MET A 1 11.02 -0.94 6.86
CA MET A 1 9.90 -1.45 6.05
C MET A 1 10.46 -1.91 4.73
N GLU A 2 10.10 -3.11 4.29
CA GLU A 2 10.43 -3.64 2.97
C GLU A 2 9.17 -3.64 2.12
N ILE A 3 9.29 -3.14 0.89
CA ILE A 3 8.20 -3.14 -0.11
C ILE A 3 8.68 -3.95 -1.30
N GLU A 4 7.83 -4.86 -1.76
CA GLU A 4 8.03 -5.63 -2.97
C GLU A 4 6.91 -5.32 -3.97
N LEU A 5 7.27 -5.30 -5.25
CA LEU A 5 6.34 -5.10 -6.35
C LEU A 5 6.36 -6.34 -7.23
N GLY A 6 5.18 -6.85 -7.54
CA GLY A 6 5.00 -7.88 -8.54
C GLY A 6 5.03 -7.31 -9.97
N PRO A 7 4.93 -8.19 -10.98
CA PRO A 7 4.87 -7.76 -12.37
C PRO A 7 3.63 -6.90 -12.62
N ALA A 8 3.84 -5.77 -13.30
CA ALA A 8 2.74 -4.88 -13.64
C ALA A 8 1.91 -5.44 -14.80
N VAL A 9 0.58 -5.45 -14.62
CA VAL A 9 -0.38 -5.74 -15.70
C VAL A 9 -0.89 -4.43 -16.26
N ARG A 10 -0.81 -4.24 -17.58
CA ARG A 10 -1.18 -2.98 -18.25
C ARG A 10 -2.27 -3.21 -19.27
N THR A 11 -3.26 -2.34 -19.27
CA THR A 11 -4.28 -2.22 -20.32
C THR A 11 -4.43 -0.75 -20.72
N PRO A 12 -5.12 -0.45 -21.84
CA PRO A 12 -5.40 0.93 -22.20
C PRO A 12 -6.10 1.67 -21.05
N GLY A 13 -5.46 2.73 -20.55
CA GLY A 13 -5.99 3.56 -19.47
C GLY A 13 -5.94 2.95 -18.06
N ARG A 14 -5.31 1.77 -17.85
CA ARG A 14 -5.19 1.19 -16.51
C ARG A 14 -3.91 0.37 -16.33
N THR A 15 -3.38 0.37 -15.11
CA THR A 15 -2.25 -0.45 -14.70
C THR A 15 -2.51 -0.99 -13.31
N TRP A 16 -2.24 -2.28 -13.11
CA TRP A 16 -2.27 -2.95 -11.81
C TRP A 16 -0.88 -3.42 -11.45
N LEU A 17 -0.50 -3.21 -10.20
CA LEU A 17 0.76 -3.68 -9.63
C LEU A 17 0.47 -4.44 -8.33
N PRO A 18 0.72 -5.75 -8.28
CA PRO A 18 0.75 -6.45 -7.02
C PRO A 18 1.78 -5.78 -6.10
N VAL A 19 1.40 -5.52 -4.86
CA VAL A 19 2.25 -4.91 -3.86
C VAL A 19 2.18 -5.70 -2.57
N SER A 20 3.33 -5.97 -2.00
CA SER A 20 3.46 -6.50 -0.65
C SER A 20 4.41 -5.63 0.14
N TRP A 21 4.14 -5.49 1.43
CA TRP A 21 5.13 -4.92 2.33
C TRP A 21 5.07 -5.52 3.72
N ARG A 22 6.21 -5.49 4.39
CA ARG A 22 6.40 -5.99 5.73
C ARG A 22 7.11 -4.94 6.58
N ALA A 23 6.62 -4.73 7.80
CA ALA A 23 7.37 -3.94 8.77
C ALA A 23 8.66 -4.69 9.18
N THR A 24 9.78 -3.98 9.31
CA THR A 24 11.07 -4.58 9.66
C THR A 24 11.61 -3.93 10.93
N GLY A 25 12.28 -4.72 11.78
CA GLY A 25 12.86 -4.28 13.05
C GLY A 25 13.51 -5.45 13.81
N PRO A 26 14.26 -5.19 14.89
CA PRO A 26 14.91 -6.25 15.67
C PRO A 26 13.89 -7.18 16.34
N GLY A 27 14.03 -8.49 16.14
CA GLY A 27 13.51 -9.52 17.05
C GLY A 27 11.99 -9.75 17.12
N GLY A 28 11.20 -9.49 16.06
CA GLY A 28 9.74 -9.59 16.13
C GLY A 28 9.04 -10.31 14.97
N ILE A 29 7.78 -10.70 15.21
CA ILE A 29 6.82 -11.07 14.17
C ILE A 29 6.11 -9.77 13.77
N PHE A 30 6.16 -9.44 12.50
CA PHE A 30 5.66 -8.17 11.99
C PHE A 30 4.40 -8.35 11.17
N PRO A 31 3.51 -7.34 11.15
CA PRO A 31 2.39 -7.40 10.24
C PRO A 31 2.87 -7.35 8.79
N THR A 32 2.14 -8.05 7.94
CA THR A 32 2.31 -7.95 6.48
C THR A 32 1.06 -7.37 5.85
N LEU A 33 1.27 -6.68 4.75
CA LEU A 33 0.21 -6.23 3.86
C LEU A 33 0.47 -6.82 2.48
N GLU A 34 -0.57 -7.41 1.90
CA GLU A 34 -0.55 -7.94 0.55
C GLU A 34 -1.75 -7.37 -0.20
N GLY A 35 -1.52 -6.79 -1.37
CA GLY A 35 -2.56 -6.10 -2.12
C GLY A 35 -2.19 -5.78 -3.55
N GLU A 36 -2.98 -4.90 -4.13
CA GLU A 36 -2.86 -4.45 -5.51
C GLU A 36 -3.02 -2.93 -5.56
N LEU A 37 -2.03 -2.27 -6.16
CA LEU A 37 -2.09 -0.87 -6.53
C LEU A 37 -2.64 -0.76 -7.96
N GLU A 38 -3.77 -0.09 -8.10
CA GLU A 38 -4.38 0.25 -9.36
C GLU A 38 -4.15 1.73 -9.67
N VAL A 39 -3.70 1.99 -10.90
CA VAL A 39 -3.58 3.31 -11.51
C VAL A 39 -4.48 3.34 -12.73
N ALA A 40 -5.55 4.13 -12.70
CA ALA A 40 -6.53 4.17 -13.79
C ALA A 40 -6.78 5.61 -14.26
N ALA A 41 -7.00 5.81 -15.55
CA ALA A 41 -7.54 7.06 -16.07
C ALA A 41 -8.99 7.21 -15.61
N LEU A 42 -9.34 8.39 -15.14
CA LEU A 42 -10.70 8.78 -14.78
C LEU A 42 -11.09 9.99 -15.65
N GLY A 43 -11.30 9.72 -16.93
CA GLY A 43 -11.44 10.75 -17.95
C GLY A 43 -10.10 11.39 -18.36
N PRO A 44 -10.13 12.51 -19.11
CA PRO A 44 -8.94 13.05 -19.79
C PRO A 44 -7.88 13.67 -18.85
N HIS A 45 -8.29 14.08 -17.65
CA HIS A 45 -7.47 14.93 -16.79
C HIS A 45 -7.24 14.36 -15.39
N LEU A 46 -7.92 13.27 -15.03
CA LEU A 46 -7.80 12.68 -13.70
C LEU A 46 -7.21 11.27 -13.80
N THR A 47 -6.40 10.95 -12.80
CA THR A 47 -5.91 9.60 -12.55
C THR A 47 -6.43 9.17 -11.20
N GLN A 48 -7.14 8.05 -11.16
CA GLN A 48 -7.53 7.38 -9.94
C GLN A 48 -6.39 6.47 -9.49
N LEU A 49 -6.04 6.58 -8.21
CA LEU A 49 -5.19 5.65 -7.51
C LEU A 49 -6.03 4.88 -6.50
N ARG A 50 -5.94 3.56 -6.51
CA ARG A 50 -6.63 2.69 -5.55
C ARG A 50 -5.65 1.64 -5.06
N LEU A 51 -5.59 1.46 -3.74
CA LEU A 51 -4.89 0.35 -3.13
C LEU A 51 -5.91 -0.55 -2.44
N SER A 52 -6.02 -1.79 -2.91
CA SER A 52 -6.84 -2.81 -2.27
C SER A 52 -5.92 -3.83 -1.63
N ALA A 53 -6.00 -4.02 -0.31
CA ALA A 53 -5.05 -4.86 0.40
C ALA A 53 -5.65 -5.60 1.59
N ARG A 54 -5.02 -6.71 1.96
CA ARG A 54 -5.29 -7.48 3.17
C ARG A 54 -4.14 -7.29 4.15
N TYR A 55 -4.48 -6.88 5.37
CA TYR A 55 -3.55 -6.80 6.49
C TYR A 55 -3.56 -8.11 7.26
N LYS A 56 -2.40 -8.77 7.35
CA LYS A 56 -2.21 -9.94 8.22
C LYS A 56 -1.52 -9.46 9.50
N PRO A 57 -2.22 -9.48 10.66
CA PRO A 57 -1.59 -9.16 11.93
C PRO A 57 -0.50 -10.20 12.27
N PRO A 58 0.45 -9.86 13.16
CA PRO A 58 1.45 -10.82 13.61
C PRO A 58 0.78 -12.04 14.27
N PHE A 59 1.18 -13.25 13.86
CA PHE A 59 0.88 -14.46 14.63
C PHE A 59 1.54 -14.31 16.01
N GLY A 60 0.76 -14.35 17.09
CA GLY A 60 1.28 -14.22 18.47
C GLY A 60 0.81 -12.99 19.26
N LEU A 61 0.20 -11.99 18.63
CA LEU A 61 -0.39 -10.83 19.34
C LEU A 61 -1.79 -11.09 19.95
N LEU A 62 -2.10 -12.34 20.28
CA LEU A 62 -3.07 -12.64 21.33
C LEU A 62 -2.37 -12.77 22.71
N GLY A 63 -1.07 -12.47 22.78
CA GLY A 63 -0.25 -12.63 23.99
C GLY A 63 -0.11 -11.39 24.87
N GLU A 64 0.22 -10.20 24.33
CA GLU A 64 0.45 -9.02 25.17
C GLU A 64 -0.07 -7.72 24.50
N SER A 65 -1.21 -7.25 25.03
CA SER A 65 -1.66 -5.85 25.15
C SER A 65 -1.62 -4.86 23.96
N LEU A 66 -1.75 -5.30 22.70
CA LEU A 66 -2.06 -4.37 21.61
C LEU A 66 -3.45 -4.61 21.03
N ASP A 67 -4.34 -3.62 21.24
CA ASP A 67 -5.72 -3.66 20.73
C ASP A 67 -5.70 -3.76 19.20
N ARG A 68 -6.41 -4.78 18.67
CA ARG A 68 -6.63 -5.01 17.25
C ARG A 68 -7.19 -3.76 16.54
N ALA A 69 -8.01 -2.97 17.22
CA ALA A 69 -8.55 -1.73 16.68
C ALA A 69 -7.45 -0.66 16.46
N LEU A 70 -6.48 -0.56 17.37
CA LEU A 70 -5.33 0.34 17.21
C LEU A 70 -4.45 -0.11 16.04
N LEU A 71 -4.17 -1.41 15.93
CA LEU A 71 -3.41 -1.96 14.81
C LEU A 71 -4.09 -1.71 13.46
N HIS A 72 -5.41 -1.84 13.41
CA HIS A 72 -6.18 -1.53 12.21
C HIS A 72 -6.04 -0.06 11.80
N ARG A 73 -6.15 0.88 12.74
CA ARG A 73 -5.97 2.32 12.48
C ARG A 73 -4.57 2.66 11.99
N VAL A 74 -3.55 2.05 12.58
CA VAL A 74 -2.15 2.24 12.13
C VAL A 74 -1.98 1.71 10.70
N ALA A 75 -2.55 0.55 10.40
CA ALA A 75 -2.52 -0.01 9.05
C ALA A 75 -3.23 0.92 8.05
N GLU A 76 -4.42 1.43 8.39
CA GLU A 76 -5.18 2.37 7.55
C GLU A 76 -4.40 3.67 7.30
N ALA A 77 -3.81 4.26 8.35
CA ALA A 77 -3.00 5.46 8.24
C ALA A 77 -1.77 5.24 7.33
N THR A 78 -1.12 4.08 7.46
CA THR A 78 0.04 3.72 6.63
C THR A 78 -0.35 3.54 5.16
N VAL A 79 -1.47 2.88 4.88
CA VAL A 79 -2.01 2.71 3.53
C VAL A 79 -2.34 4.05 2.90
N ARG A 80 -2.97 4.95 3.67
CA ARG A 80 -3.32 6.29 3.22
C ARG A 80 -2.09 7.12 2.88
N ASP A 81 -1.12 7.20 3.79
CA ASP A 81 0.14 7.93 3.56
C ASP A 81 0.88 7.38 2.34
N PHE A 82 0.90 6.06 2.16
CA PHE A 82 1.49 5.44 0.96
C PHE A 82 0.82 5.92 -0.34
N VAL A 83 -0.52 5.87 -0.42
CA VAL A 83 -1.25 6.31 -1.63
C VAL A 83 -1.05 7.80 -1.89
N GLU A 84 -1.06 8.63 -0.84
CA GLU A 84 -0.80 10.07 -0.94
C GLU A 84 0.61 10.37 -1.46
N ARG A 85 1.64 9.64 -0.98
CA ARG A 85 3.01 9.76 -1.46
C ARG A 85 3.17 9.32 -2.91
N VAL A 86 2.53 8.22 -3.32
CA VAL A 86 2.51 7.77 -4.72
C VAL A 86 1.86 8.83 -5.60
N ALA A 87 0.73 9.42 -5.18
CA ALA A 87 0.06 10.49 -5.89
C ALA A 87 0.98 11.72 -6.08
N SER A 88 1.67 12.13 -5.01
CA SER A 88 2.62 13.24 -5.05
C SER A 88 3.76 12.96 -6.02
N ALA A 89 4.38 11.77 -5.95
CA ALA A 89 5.48 11.38 -6.82
C ALA A 89 5.08 11.35 -8.30
N LEU A 90 3.88 10.86 -8.62
CA LEU A 90 3.35 10.86 -9.99
C LEU A 90 3.10 12.27 -10.52
N ARG A 91 2.57 13.17 -9.69
CA ARG A 91 2.38 14.58 -10.06
C ARG A 91 3.71 15.27 -10.34
N GLN A 92 4.72 15.06 -9.49
CA GLN A 92 6.04 15.65 -9.67
C GLN A 92 6.72 15.16 -10.96
N ARG A 93 6.65 13.87 -11.28
CA ARG A 93 7.21 13.32 -12.53
C ARG A 93 6.52 13.86 -13.78
N ARG A 94 5.21 14.16 -13.71
CA ARG A 94 4.48 14.76 -14.84
C ARG A 94 4.85 16.22 -15.08
N VAL A 95 5.31 16.95 -14.08
CA VAL A 95 5.80 18.34 -14.24
C VAL A 95 7.20 18.37 -14.85
N ALA A 96 7.99 17.31 -14.66
CA ALA A 96 9.35 17.20 -15.14
C ALA A 96 9.51 16.59 -16.55
N ALA A 97 8.41 16.21 -17.21
CA ALA A 97 8.37 15.56 -18.52
C ALA A 97 7.51 16.37 -19.49
#